data_AF-A0A9P6IK04-F1
#
_entry.id   AF-A0A9P6IK04-F1
#
_cell.length_a   1.000
_cell.length_b   1.000
_cell.length_c   1.000
_cell.angle_alpha   90.00
_cell.angle_beta   90.00
_cell.angle_gamma   90.00
#
_symmetry.space_group_name_H-M   'P 1'
#
loop_
_entity.id
_entity.type
_entity.pdbx_description
1 polymer ?
#
loop_
_entity_poly.entity_id
_entity_poly.type
_entity_poly.pdbx_seq_one_letter_code
_entity_poly.pdbx_strand_id
1 'polypeptide(L)'
;MVKARGIQELEITLEWDATMDDLRSLSKAVAKANVIQLTVHGTHFKSPALDVVNRRRRFDPILQLISNTSIQFLQFQGFDNFFSRITKSTLAPSSKLRVFSVQSGVPFKDKAKFFNSRIEQFSALTSLELKLNHPHSIVKVAHGTLSKLNKLESLKIDCGDTSVTANALEGKIQDVKTTIKSFHGFNFDDFKFLEDERFTDLTVEETIDEGLLTDILRRIPKLKHLQIGCKTERLLATVDLVISARATIVQERRLACMQTIELMDEKLTSFDIFGKCDDKKTYMQSVLTFKEDSDSFDMRSWIRLKGGMSVAGSRLVNDFIRQYGWSIVLLDEHQTKNTTFAAVLDAIPTTRESQLESLWLDSRTFASDGFGRLDSIIKRSPNFKDLGLYVWLGSESDLKKAQSLFTRHGSRLSMLELHYGLHGQWLPRIASLFSTRNSFPNMVSLGLGSQFCNSYLSSCVSWIAAMVSAPPQATSPSMHSQSLSQGIVNIHNARGDSESTRSWKALKKIRLLGVKLQPEEWKTVIEAIDLSELQHLDLYESNITHESFKLLVDRIPDNNASK
;
A
#
# COMPACT_ATOMS: atom_id res chain seq x y z
N MET A 1 -4.11 48.11 18.89
CA MET A 1 -5.05 47.00 18.63
C MET A 1 -4.49 46.17 17.46
N VAL A 2 -3.89 45.02 17.76
CA VAL A 2 -3.35 44.11 16.73
C VAL A 2 -4.55 43.54 15.96
N LYS A 3 -4.75 43.93 14.70
CA LYS A 3 -5.73 43.26 13.83
C LYS A 3 -5.29 41.80 13.73
N ALA A 4 -6.17 40.87 14.12
CA ALA A 4 -5.93 39.45 13.92
C ALA A 4 -5.48 39.22 12.47
N ARG A 5 -4.32 38.57 12.28
CA ARG A 5 -3.95 37.97 11.00
C ARG A 5 -5.15 37.09 10.62
N GLY A 6 -5.78 37.34 9.47
CA GLY A 6 -7.10 36.80 9.13
C GLY A 6 -7.26 35.29 9.39
N ILE A 7 -8.51 34.84 9.52
CA ILE A 7 -8.82 33.43 9.79
C ILE A 7 -8.42 32.59 8.56
N GLN A 8 -7.53 31.61 8.73
CA GLN A 8 -7.13 30.74 7.62
C GLN A 8 -8.23 29.75 7.26
N GLU A 9 -8.84 29.12 8.26
CA GLU A 9 -9.88 28.12 8.08
C GLU A 9 -11.03 28.38 9.06
N LEU A 10 -12.26 28.30 8.55
CA LEU A 10 -13.48 28.51 9.30
C LEU A 10 -14.51 27.45 8.88
N GLU A 11 -14.80 26.52 9.78
CA GLU A 11 -15.88 25.55 9.64
C GLU A 11 -17.06 25.98 10.51
N ILE A 12 -18.25 26.10 9.93
CA ILE A 12 -19.45 26.58 10.62
C ILE A 12 -20.62 25.63 10.37
N THR A 13 -21.21 25.18 11.46
CA THR A 13 -22.49 24.47 11.50
C THR A 13 -23.52 25.36 12.18
N LEU A 14 -24.63 25.65 11.50
CA LEU A 14 -25.77 26.33 12.10
C LEU A 14 -26.76 25.26 12.55
N GLU A 15 -26.75 24.91 13.84
CA GLU A 15 -27.59 23.84 14.41
C GLU A 15 -29.03 24.28 14.75
N TRP A 16 -29.42 25.47 14.33
CA TRP A 16 -30.78 26.02 14.50
C TRP A 16 -31.46 26.25 13.14
N ASP A 17 -32.76 26.55 13.16
CA ASP A 17 -33.52 26.97 11.98
C ASP A 17 -33.04 28.36 11.52
N ALA A 18 -31.88 28.40 10.87
CA ALA A 18 -31.18 29.63 10.52
C ALA A 18 -31.97 30.51 9.56
N THR A 19 -32.06 31.80 9.89
CA THR A 19 -32.82 32.79 9.14
C THR A 19 -31.99 33.46 8.03
N MET A 20 -32.64 34.23 7.17
CA MET A 20 -31.97 35.10 6.19
C MET A 20 -31.00 36.09 6.83
N ASP A 21 -31.35 36.63 8.01
CA ASP A 21 -30.55 37.63 8.68
C ASP A 21 -29.31 37.01 9.35
N ASP A 22 -29.40 35.76 9.78
CA ASP A 22 -28.25 34.97 10.24
C ASP A 22 -27.25 34.77 9.10
N LEU A 23 -27.72 34.35 7.92
CA LEU A 23 -26.86 34.16 6.74
C LEU A 23 -26.26 35.48 6.22
N ARG A 24 -27.00 36.59 6.31
CA ARG A 24 -26.45 37.94 6.02
C ARG A 24 -25.36 38.33 7.00
N SER A 25 -25.58 38.09 8.28
CA SER A 25 -24.63 38.40 9.35
C SER A 25 -23.37 37.55 9.20
N LEU A 26 -23.54 36.26 8.90
CA LEU A 26 -22.46 35.34 8.58
C LEU A 26 -21.64 35.83 7.39
N SER A 27 -22.28 36.13 6.26
CA SER A 27 -21.60 36.61 5.05
C SER A 27 -20.81 37.90 5.31
N LYS A 28 -21.39 38.86 6.04
CA LYS A 28 -20.70 40.09 6.47
C LYS A 28 -19.52 39.79 7.40
N ALA A 29 -19.68 38.87 8.34
CA ALA A 29 -18.63 38.50 9.30
C ALA A 29 -17.45 37.82 8.59
N VAL A 30 -17.73 36.86 7.71
CA VAL A 30 -16.73 36.16 6.88
C VAL A 30 -15.97 37.15 6.00
N ALA A 31 -16.67 38.08 5.34
CA ALA A 31 -16.03 39.12 4.53
C ALA A 31 -15.10 40.03 5.35
N LYS A 32 -15.49 40.37 6.58
CA LYS A 32 -14.67 41.18 7.49
C LYS A 32 -13.47 40.41 8.06
N ALA A 33 -13.62 39.11 8.30
CA ALA A 33 -12.62 38.25 8.94
C ALA A 33 -11.51 37.75 8.00
N ASN A 34 -11.62 38.01 6.69
CA ASN A 34 -10.65 37.60 5.67
C ASN A 34 -10.41 36.08 5.68
N VAL A 35 -11.50 35.31 5.71
CA VAL A 35 -11.49 33.84 5.71
C VAL A 35 -10.93 33.30 4.38
N ILE A 36 -10.02 32.33 4.43
CA ILE A 36 -9.46 31.67 3.24
C ILE A 36 -10.21 30.38 2.91
N GLN A 37 -10.53 29.55 3.91
CA GLN A 37 -11.30 28.32 3.74
C GLN A 37 -12.58 28.39 4.55
N LEU A 38 -13.72 28.15 3.89
CA LEU A 38 -15.04 28.19 4.52
C LEU A 38 -15.80 26.90 4.23
N THR A 39 -16.20 26.20 5.29
CA THR A 39 -17.16 25.09 5.21
C THR A 39 -18.44 25.49 5.92
N VAL A 40 -19.58 25.39 5.23
CA VAL A 40 -20.90 25.66 5.80
C VAL A 40 -21.72 24.39 5.75
N HIS A 41 -22.19 23.95 6.91
CA HIS A 41 -23.10 22.81 7.06
C HIS A 41 -24.55 23.30 7.12
N GLY A 42 -25.35 22.81 6.17
CA GLY A 42 -26.72 23.23 5.94
C GLY A 42 -27.80 22.19 6.21
N THR A 43 -27.43 21.09 6.86
CA THR A 43 -28.32 19.97 7.22
C THR A 43 -29.56 20.40 8.02
N HIS A 44 -29.49 21.52 8.74
CA HIS A 44 -30.58 22.05 9.56
C HIS A 44 -31.38 23.19 8.89
N PHE A 45 -31.06 23.60 7.65
CA PHE A 45 -31.92 24.53 6.93
C PHE A 45 -33.23 23.83 6.55
N LYS A 46 -34.29 23.99 7.36
CA LYS A 46 -35.64 23.51 7.04
C LYS A 46 -36.42 24.58 6.28
N SER A 47 -37.33 24.19 5.37
CA SER A 47 -38.21 25.16 4.68
C SER A 47 -39.15 25.84 5.70
N PRO A 48 -39.30 27.19 5.72
CA PRO A 48 -39.07 28.16 4.64
C PRO A 48 -37.67 28.79 4.58
N ALA A 49 -36.71 28.40 5.42
CA ALA A 49 -35.34 28.92 5.36
C ALA A 49 -34.57 28.44 4.12
N LEU A 50 -34.87 27.29 3.53
CA LEU A 50 -34.31 26.93 2.21
C LEU A 50 -34.78 27.85 1.07
N ASP A 51 -35.87 28.59 1.29
CA ASP A 51 -36.35 29.65 0.41
C ASP A 51 -35.44 30.90 0.46
N VAL A 52 -34.33 30.86 1.22
CA VAL A 52 -33.26 31.87 1.25
C VAL A 52 -32.56 32.00 -0.11
N VAL A 53 -32.41 30.92 -0.87
CA VAL A 53 -31.78 30.95 -2.21
C VAL A 53 -32.78 31.44 -3.29
N ASN A 54 -33.69 32.35 -2.94
CA ASN A 54 -34.95 32.58 -3.66
C ASN A 54 -34.86 33.21 -5.05
N ARG A 55 -35.89 32.91 -5.85
CA ARG A 55 -35.93 33.04 -7.31
C ARG A 55 -36.02 34.47 -7.88
N ARG A 56 -36.05 35.53 -7.07
CA ARG A 56 -36.36 36.92 -7.51
C ARG A 56 -35.80 38.05 -6.62
N ARG A 57 -34.89 37.77 -5.68
CA ARG A 57 -34.39 38.78 -4.73
C ARG A 57 -33.10 39.43 -5.24
N ARG A 58 -32.91 40.73 -4.94
CA ARG A 58 -31.69 41.50 -5.29
C ARG A 58 -30.46 41.12 -4.45
N PHE A 59 -30.63 40.32 -3.39
CA PHE A 59 -29.59 40.04 -2.40
C PHE A 59 -29.61 38.57 -2.00
N ASP A 60 -28.51 37.86 -2.24
CA ASP A 60 -28.31 36.45 -1.89
C ASP A 60 -26.99 36.30 -1.09
N PRO A 61 -27.05 36.01 0.22
CA PRO A 61 -25.85 35.88 1.07
C PRO A 61 -24.91 34.75 0.63
N ILE A 62 -25.44 33.69 0.04
CA ILE A 62 -24.66 32.53 -0.41
C ILE A 62 -23.86 32.91 -1.66
N LEU A 63 -24.47 33.61 -2.61
CA LEU A 63 -23.73 34.14 -3.77
C LEU A 63 -22.65 35.15 -3.33
N GLN A 64 -22.88 35.92 -2.27
CA GLN A 64 -21.86 36.82 -1.71
C GLN A 64 -20.68 36.08 -1.09
N LEU A 65 -20.93 34.96 -0.42
CA LEU A 65 -19.86 34.09 0.07
C LEU A 65 -19.03 33.54 -1.10
N ILE A 66 -19.69 33.09 -2.17
CA ILE A 66 -19.01 32.60 -3.38
C ILE A 66 -18.18 33.71 -4.06
N SER A 67 -18.73 34.92 -4.17
CA SER A 67 -18.06 36.08 -4.76
C SER A 67 -17.06 36.77 -3.81
N ASN A 68 -16.81 36.22 -2.62
CA ASN A 68 -15.85 36.76 -1.68
C ASN A 68 -14.42 36.59 -2.23
N THR A 69 -13.67 37.68 -2.31
CA THR A 69 -12.33 37.70 -2.91
C THR A 69 -11.22 37.17 -2.00
N SER A 70 -11.53 36.82 -0.75
CA SER A 70 -10.58 36.22 0.19
C SER A 70 -10.67 34.70 0.24
N ILE A 71 -11.85 34.15 -0.05
CA ILE A 71 -12.11 32.71 0.01
C ILE A 71 -11.48 32.00 -1.19
N GLN A 72 -10.64 31.01 -0.90
CA GLN A 72 -10.00 30.13 -1.89
C GLN A 72 -10.58 28.71 -1.86
N PHE A 73 -11.11 28.26 -0.72
CA PHE A 73 -11.79 26.98 -0.55
C PHE A 73 -13.19 27.23 0.01
N LEU A 74 -14.22 26.71 -0.67
CA LEU A 74 -15.59 26.85 -0.23
C LEU A 74 -16.32 25.51 -0.33
N GLN A 75 -16.86 25.04 0.79
CA GLN A 75 -17.66 23.83 0.85
C GLN A 75 -19.05 24.08 1.42
N PHE A 76 -20.07 23.58 0.74
CA PHE A 76 -21.46 23.58 1.19
C PHE A 76 -21.93 22.14 1.39
N GLN A 77 -22.14 21.72 2.64
CA GLN A 77 -22.64 20.39 2.99
C GLN A 77 -24.13 20.44 3.35
N GLY A 78 -24.93 19.46 2.92
CA GLY A 78 -26.37 19.42 3.26
C GLY A 78 -27.22 20.55 2.65
N PHE A 79 -26.76 21.20 1.58
CA PHE A 79 -27.53 22.24 0.88
C PHE A 79 -28.37 21.65 -0.25
N ASP A 80 -29.46 21.00 0.12
CA ASP A 80 -30.37 20.42 -0.87
C ASP A 80 -30.94 21.50 -1.79
N ASN A 81 -31.08 21.15 -3.08
CA ASN A 81 -31.61 22.04 -4.11
C ASN A 81 -30.74 23.27 -4.43
N PHE A 82 -29.49 23.38 -3.98
CA PHE A 82 -28.63 24.56 -4.12
C PHE A 82 -28.72 25.23 -5.51
N PHE A 83 -28.29 24.53 -6.57
CA PHE A 83 -28.30 25.05 -7.94
C PHE A 83 -29.70 25.26 -8.51
N SER A 84 -30.69 24.60 -7.92
CA SER A 84 -32.05 24.63 -8.39
C SER A 84 -32.79 25.93 -8.00
N ARG A 85 -32.27 26.61 -6.97
CA ARG A 85 -32.88 27.78 -6.37
C ARG A 85 -32.23 29.09 -6.83
N ILE A 86 -30.94 29.07 -7.16
CA ILE A 86 -30.25 30.21 -7.79
C ILE A 86 -30.89 30.46 -9.17
N THR A 87 -31.61 31.55 -9.40
CA THR A 87 -32.29 31.81 -10.70
C THR A 87 -31.84 33.06 -11.43
N LYS A 88 -31.41 34.11 -10.74
CA LYS A 88 -31.21 35.44 -11.37
C LYS A 88 -30.20 36.31 -10.62
N SER A 89 -28.94 36.24 -11.03
CA SER A 89 -28.03 37.37 -11.17
C SER A 89 -26.68 36.84 -11.61
N THR A 90 -25.96 37.57 -12.46
CA THR A 90 -24.52 37.40 -12.69
C THR A 90 -23.82 37.19 -11.34
N LEU A 91 -23.19 36.03 -11.10
CA LEU A 91 -22.20 35.99 -10.02
C LEU A 91 -21.12 36.98 -10.44
N ALA A 92 -20.73 37.87 -9.54
CA ALA A 92 -19.49 38.59 -9.75
C ALA A 92 -18.39 37.52 -9.82
N PRO A 93 -17.56 37.51 -10.87
CA PRO A 93 -16.54 36.49 -11.04
C PRO A 93 -15.66 36.45 -9.79
N SER A 94 -15.56 35.29 -9.16
CA SER A 94 -14.64 35.10 -8.04
C SER A 94 -13.28 34.72 -8.61
N SER A 95 -12.35 35.66 -8.60
CA SER A 95 -11.02 35.46 -9.17
C SER A 95 -10.06 34.65 -8.28
N LYS A 96 -10.47 34.29 -7.05
CA LYS A 96 -9.61 33.58 -6.10
C LYS A 96 -10.13 32.22 -5.65
N LEU A 97 -11.40 31.88 -5.90
CA LEU A 97 -11.94 30.58 -5.53
C LEU A 97 -11.25 29.47 -6.35
N ARG A 98 -10.49 28.61 -5.67
CA ARG A 98 -9.72 27.51 -6.26
C ARG A 98 -10.40 26.16 -6.06
N VAL A 99 -11.01 25.94 -4.90
CA VAL A 99 -11.67 24.69 -4.56
C VAL A 99 -13.13 24.97 -4.21
N PHE A 100 -14.04 24.25 -4.86
CA PHE A 100 -15.47 24.36 -4.61
C PHE A 100 -16.08 22.98 -4.43
N SER A 101 -16.71 22.71 -3.29
CA SER A 101 -17.36 21.44 -2.99
C SER A 101 -18.82 21.68 -2.61
N VAL A 102 -19.75 20.97 -3.26
CA VAL A 102 -21.20 21.11 -2.98
C VAL A 102 -21.86 19.75 -2.88
N GLN A 103 -22.56 19.54 -1.77
CA GLN A 103 -23.49 18.43 -1.60
C GLN A 103 -24.93 18.90 -1.78
N SER A 104 -25.59 18.40 -2.83
CA SER A 104 -26.97 18.78 -3.18
C SER A 104 -27.83 17.55 -3.48
N GLY A 105 -28.86 17.31 -2.67
CA GLY A 105 -29.70 16.13 -2.76
C GLY A 105 -30.76 16.07 -3.88
N VAL A 106 -30.72 16.93 -4.90
CA VAL A 106 -31.81 17.03 -5.91
C VAL A 106 -31.36 16.72 -7.33
N PRO A 107 -32.22 16.09 -8.16
CA PRO A 107 -31.94 15.75 -9.55
C PRO A 107 -31.49 16.93 -10.40
N PHE A 108 -30.30 16.78 -10.98
CA PHE A 108 -29.67 17.72 -11.92
C PHE A 108 -30.25 17.64 -13.35
N LYS A 109 -31.24 16.76 -13.59
CA LYS A 109 -31.72 16.35 -14.92
C LYS A 109 -32.03 17.52 -15.86
N ASP A 110 -32.60 18.61 -15.34
CA ASP A 110 -32.98 19.80 -16.12
C ASP A 110 -32.08 21.03 -15.87
N LYS A 111 -31.06 20.90 -15.01
CA LYS A 111 -30.27 22.04 -14.51
C LYS A 111 -28.77 21.95 -14.78
N ALA A 112 -28.30 20.89 -15.44
CA ALA A 112 -26.90 20.80 -15.88
C ALA A 112 -26.49 22.00 -16.76
N LYS A 113 -27.35 22.44 -17.69
CA LYS A 113 -27.09 23.66 -18.51
C LYS A 113 -26.94 24.91 -17.65
N PHE A 114 -27.74 25.02 -16.59
CA PHE A 114 -27.69 26.14 -15.65
C PHE A 114 -26.42 26.08 -14.80
N PHE A 115 -26.05 24.92 -14.27
CA PHE A 115 -24.78 24.73 -13.56
C PHE A 115 -23.58 25.10 -14.43
N ASN A 116 -23.54 24.57 -15.66
CA ASN A 116 -22.44 24.79 -16.59
C ASN A 116 -22.30 26.27 -17.01
N SER A 117 -23.36 27.09 -17.03
CA SER A 117 -23.22 28.53 -17.31
C SER A 117 -22.77 29.34 -16.10
N ARG A 118 -22.91 28.80 -14.89
CA ARG A 118 -22.48 29.45 -13.64
C ARG A 118 -21.06 29.11 -13.27
N ILE A 119 -20.64 27.87 -13.50
CA ILE A 119 -19.30 27.43 -13.16
C ILE A 119 -18.23 28.23 -13.92
N GLU A 120 -18.52 28.69 -15.15
CA GLU A 120 -17.68 29.61 -15.95
C GLU A 120 -17.27 30.89 -15.21
N GLN A 121 -18.06 31.30 -14.20
CA GLN A 121 -17.81 32.49 -13.41
C GLN A 121 -16.67 32.27 -12.39
N PHE A 122 -16.19 31.04 -12.23
CA PHE A 122 -15.07 30.64 -11.36
C PHE A 122 -13.81 30.35 -12.19
N SER A 123 -13.27 31.36 -12.85
CA SER A 123 -12.12 31.22 -13.76
C SER A 123 -10.81 30.81 -13.09
N ALA A 124 -10.75 30.81 -11.75
CA ALA A 124 -9.61 30.38 -10.96
C ALA A 124 -9.78 28.98 -10.34
N LEU A 125 -10.89 28.30 -10.61
CA LEU A 125 -11.20 27.00 -10.02
C LEU A 125 -10.25 25.92 -10.53
N THR A 126 -9.53 25.28 -9.62
CA THR A 126 -8.63 24.15 -9.88
C THR A 126 -9.23 22.83 -9.42
N SER A 127 -10.12 22.83 -8.42
CA SER A 127 -10.81 21.62 -7.95
C SER A 127 -12.30 21.85 -7.75
N LEU A 128 -13.10 20.92 -8.24
CA LEU A 128 -14.56 20.92 -8.11
C LEU A 128 -15.04 19.57 -7.61
N GLU A 129 -15.78 19.56 -6.51
CA GLU A 129 -16.41 18.37 -5.96
C GLU A 129 -17.94 18.55 -5.92
N LEU A 130 -18.66 17.58 -6.47
CA LEU A 130 -20.11 17.59 -6.57
C LEU A 130 -20.67 16.30 -6.00
N LYS A 131 -21.48 16.38 -4.96
CA LYS A 131 -22.24 15.23 -4.46
C LYS A 131 -23.69 15.34 -4.90
N LEU A 132 -24.04 14.47 -5.85
CA LEU A 132 -25.30 14.39 -6.57
C LEU A 132 -26.09 13.15 -6.11
N ASN A 133 -27.38 13.11 -6.46
CA ASN A 133 -28.25 11.97 -6.14
C ASN A 133 -28.68 11.16 -7.38
N HIS A 134 -28.25 11.54 -8.60
CA HIS A 134 -28.73 10.93 -9.85
C HIS A 134 -27.60 10.68 -10.88
N PRO A 135 -27.31 9.41 -11.24
CA PRO A 135 -26.16 9.02 -12.06
C PRO A 135 -26.12 9.67 -13.45
N HIS A 136 -27.27 9.76 -14.13
CA HIS A 136 -27.35 10.36 -15.48
C HIS A 136 -26.87 11.82 -15.56
N SER A 137 -26.72 12.50 -14.43
CA SER A 137 -26.24 13.88 -14.37
C SER A 137 -24.72 13.99 -14.46
N ILE A 138 -23.99 12.93 -14.11
CA ILE A 138 -22.52 12.90 -14.04
C ILE A 138 -21.92 13.29 -15.40
N VAL A 139 -22.33 12.62 -16.48
CA VAL A 139 -21.75 12.84 -17.83
C VAL A 139 -21.97 14.24 -18.34
N LYS A 140 -23.22 14.73 -18.24
CA LYS A 140 -23.61 16.05 -18.75
C LYS A 140 -22.92 17.17 -17.99
N VAL A 141 -22.72 16.97 -16.68
CA VAL A 141 -22.03 17.92 -15.83
C VAL A 141 -20.52 17.86 -16.10
N ALA A 142 -19.92 16.68 -16.11
CA ALA A 142 -18.49 16.51 -16.34
C ALA A 142 -18.05 17.08 -17.69
N HIS A 143 -18.66 16.61 -18.78
CA HIS A 143 -18.29 17.08 -20.13
C HIS A 143 -18.54 18.58 -20.30
N GLY A 144 -19.67 19.09 -19.78
CA GLY A 144 -20.00 20.50 -19.89
C GLY A 144 -19.10 21.39 -19.03
N THR A 145 -18.64 20.92 -17.88
CA THR A 145 -17.80 21.69 -16.96
C THR A 145 -16.35 21.73 -17.43
N LEU A 146 -15.81 20.58 -17.87
CA LEU A 146 -14.42 20.46 -18.29
C LEU A 146 -14.11 21.29 -19.54
N SER A 147 -15.06 21.38 -20.48
CA SER A 147 -14.90 22.22 -21.68
C SER A 147 -14.90 23.73 -21.40
N LYS A 148 -15.28 24.14 -20.19
CA LYS A 148 -15.50 25.54 -19.81
C LYS A 148 -14.49 26.06 -18.80
N LEU A 149 -13.83 25.17 -18.06
CA LEU A 149 -12.88 25.52 -17.01
C LEU A 149 -11.47 25.07 -17.39
N ASN A 150 -10.76 25.92 -18.13
CA ASN A 150 -9.42 25.60 -18.63
C ASN A 150 -8.36 25.42 -17.53
N LYS A 151 -8.64 25.90 -16.30
CA LYS A 151 -7.75 25.75 -15.13
C LYS A 151 -8.16 24.64 -14.19
N LEU A 152 -9.24 23.90 -14.48
CA LEU A 152 -9.67 22.81 -13.63
C LEU A 152 -8.64 21.68 -13.74
N GLU A 153 -8.07 21.32 -12.60
CA GLU A 153 -7.10 20.23 -12.45
C GLU A 153 -7.78 18.95 -11.99
N SER A 154 -8.85 19.07 -11.19
CA SER A 154 -9.59 17.92 -10.65
C SER A 154 -11.09 18.17 -10.59
N LEU A 155 -11.87 17.21 -11.08
CA LEU A 155 -13.33 17.16 -10.96
C LEU A 155 -13.72 15.86 -10.28
N LYS A 156 -14.35 15.94 -9.11
CA LYS A 156 -14.92 14.80 -8.41
C LYS A 156 -16.45 14.90 -8.40
N ILE A 157 -17.13 13.84 -8.78
CA ILE A 157 -18.59 13.73 -8.75
C ILE A 157 -18.98 12.48 -7.99
N ASP A 158 -19.45 12.65 -6.76
CA ASP A 158 -20.07 11.60 -5.96
C ASP A 158 -21.56 11.50 -6.30
N CYS A 159 -22.08 10.30 -6.49
CA CYS A 159 -23.47 10.05 -6.84
C CYS A 159 -23.96 8.71 -6.31
N GLY A 160 -24.59 8.74 -5.13
CA GLY A 160 -25.01 7.52 -4.42
C GLY A 160 -23.82 6.59 -4.21
N ASP A 161 -23.88 5.42 -4.83
CA ASP A 161 -22.85 4.38 -4.77
C ASP A 161 -21.80 4.50 -5.88
N THR A 162 -21.71 5.63 -6.58
CA THR A 162 -20.66 5.84 -7.58
C THR A 162 -19.96 7.17 -7.40
N SER A 163 -18.63 7.18 -7.43
CA SER A 163 -17.79 8.37 -7.45
C SER A 163 -17.00 8.40 -8.74
N VAL A 164 -16.95 9.53 -9.43
CA VAL A 164 -16.14 9.73 -10.63
C VAL A 164 -15.17 10.86 -10.38
N THR A 165 -13.88 10.59 -10.54
CA THR A 165 -12.81 11.60 -10.43
C THR A 165 -12.13 11.72 -11.78
N ALA A 166 -12.21 12.89 -12.40
CA ALA A 166 -11.47 13.20 -13.62
C ALA A 166 -10.36 14.19 -13.27
N ASN A 167 -9.10 13.89 -13.62
CA ASN A 167 -8.07 14.90 -13.60
C ASN A 167 -7.89 15.50 -14.99
N ALA A 168 -7.63 16.80 -15.01
CA ALA A 168 -7.50 17.56 -16.22
C ALA A 168 -6.23 18.42 -16.16
N LEU A 169 -5.70 18.70 -17.33
CA LEU A 169 -4.58 19.63 -17.51
C LEU A 169 -4.96 20.54 -18.68
N GLU A 170 -4.95 21.85 -18.43
CA GLU A 170 -5.28 22.88 -19.44
C GLU A 170 -6.65 22.67 -20.11
N GLY A 171 -7.66 22.27 -19.34
CA GLY A 171 -9.02 22.01 -19.84
C GLY A 171 -9.19 20.69 -20.62
N LYS A 172 -8.15 19.85 -20.68
CA LYS A 172 -8.20 18.52 -21.27
C LYS A 172 -8.16 17.46 -20.19
N ILE A 173 -9.15 16.58 -20.17
CA ILE A 173 -9.19 15.40 -19.29
C ILE A 173 -8.01 14.49 -19.65
N GLN A 174 -7.18 14.17 -18.67
CA GLN A 174 -6.03 13.28 -18.81
C GLN A 174 -6.42 11.85 -18.43
N ASP A 175 -7.07 11.70 -17.28
CA ASP A 175 -7.51 10.42 -16.73
C ASP A 175 -8.87 10.56 -16.05
N VAL A 176 -9.65 9.48 -16.12
CA VAL A 176 -10.92 9.34 -15.41
C VAL A 176 -10.86 8.07 -14.58
N LYS A 177 -11.07 8.24 -13.27
CA LYS A 177 -11.20 7.18 -12.28
C LYS A 177 -12.64 7.06 -11.84
N THR A 178 -13.17 5.86 -11.72
CA THR A 178 -14.51 5.64 -11.16
C THR A 178 -14.43 4.64 -10.02
N THR A 179 -15.10 4.95 -8.92
CA THR A 179 -15.29 4.08 -7.77
C THR A 179 -16.76 3.72 -7.67
N ILE A 180 -17.10 2.44 -7.69
CA ILE A 180 -18.46 1.93 -7.54
C ILE A 180 -18.52 1.21 -6.20
N LYS A 181 -19.27 1.75 -5.24
CA LYS A 181 -19.46 1.12 -3.93
C LYS A 181 -20.30 -0.14 -4.06
N SER A 182 -21.44 -0.03 -4.72
CA SER A 182 -22.39 -1.10 -4.95
C SER A 182 -22.91 -1.05 -6.37
N PHE A 183 -23.11 -2.23 -6.97
CA PHE A 183 -23.78 -2.36 -8.26
C PHE A 183 -25.31 -2.41 -8.17
N HIS A 184 -25.87 -2.28 -6.97
CA HIS A 184 -27.32 -2.31 -6.83
C HIS A 184 -27.97 -1.14 -7.57
N GLY A 185 -28.76 -1.44 -8.61
CA GLY A 185 -29.37 -0.42 -9.47
C GLY A 185 -28.42 0.18 -10.51
N PHE A 186 -27.24 -0.42 -10.73
CA PHE A 186 -26.33 0.00 -11.79
C PHE A 186 -26.92 -0.32 -13.17
N ASN A 187 -27.07 0.72 -13.99
CA ASN A 187 -27.46 0.59 -15.38
C ASN A 187 -26.35 1.14 -16.28
N PHE A 188 -25.77 0.31 -17.15
CA PHE A 188 -24.73 0.73 -18.09
C PHE A 188 -25.10 1.96 -18.93
N ASP A 189 -26.38 2.13 -19.27
CA ASP A 189 -26.82 3.29 -20.05
C ASP A 189 -26.59 4.62 -19.31
N ASP A 190 -26.53 4.59 -17.98
CA ASP A 190 -26.28 5.75 -17.13
C ASP A 190 -24.79 6.12 -17.12
N PHE A 191 -23.96 5.15 -17.50
CA PHE A 191 -22.51 5.19 -17.45
C PHE A 191 -21.87 5.11 -18.83
N LYS A 192 -22.56 5.53 -19.91
CA LYS A 192 -21.98 5.60 -21.27
C LYS A 192 -20.66 6.37 -21.36
N PHE A 193 -20.37 7.24 -20.40
CA PHE A 193 -19.08 7.92 -20.31
C PHE A 193 -17.91 6.98 -19.99
N LEU A 194 -18.16 5.78 -19.46
CA LEU A 194 -17.13 4.76 -19.26
C LEU A 194 -16.59 4.22 -20.59
N GLU A 195 -17.34 4.37 -21.69
CA GLU A 195 -16.88 4.04 -23.04
C GLU A 195 -15.93 5.12 -23.60
N ASP A 196 -15.73 6.23 -22.88
CA ASP A 196 -14.75 7.26 -23.24
C ASP A 196 -13.33 6.70 -23.17
N GLU A 197 -12.54 6.99 -24.18
CA GLU A 197 -11.17 6.50 -24.31
C GLU A 197 -10.23 6.92 -23.18
N ARG A 198 -10.64 7.88 -22.34
CA ARG A 198 -9.86 8.43 -21.22
C ARG A 198 -10.14 7.74 -19.89
N PHE A 199 -11.04 6.76 -19.88
CA PHE A 199 -11.34 5.99 -18.68
C PHE A 199 -10.29 4.90 -18.45
N THR A 200 -9.48 5.08 -17.40
CA THR A 200 -8.29 4.25 -17.15
C THR A 200 -8.33 3.48 -15.84
N ASP A 201 -9.15 3.91 -14.87
CA ASP A 201 -9.16 3.30 -13.53
C ASP A 201 -10.59 3.02 -13.07
N LEU A 202 -10.85 1.76 -12.70
CA LEU A 202 -12.11 1.34 -12.08
C LEU A 202 -11.83 0.70 -10.74
N THR A 203 -12.49 1.18 -9.71
CA THR A 203 -12.52 0.58 -8.40
C THR A 203 -13.93 0.13 -8.09
N VAL A 204 -14.10 -1.08 -7.57
CA VAL A 204 -15.39 -1.58 -7.11
C VAL A 204 -15.25 -2.10 -5.69
N GLU A 205 -16.06 -1.59 -4.75
CA GLU A 205 -15.93 -1.92 -3.33
C GLU A 205 -16.67 -3.22 -2.94
N GLU A 206 -17.83 -3.51 -3.53
CA GLU A 206 -18.65 -4.68 -3.20
C GLU A 206 -18.58 -5.78 -4.26
N THR A 207 -18.96 -7.00 -3.84
CA THR A 207 -18.95 -8.18 -4.70
C THR A 207 -19.78 -7.97 -5.97
N ILE A 208 -19.12 -8.16 -7.11
CA ILE A 208 -19.67 -7.91 -8.44
C ILE A 208 -20.45 -9.11 -8.96
N ASP A 209 -21.54 -8.84 -9.67
CA ASP A 209 -22.14 -9.81 -10.58
C ASP A 209 -21.17 -10.15 -11.73
N GLU A 210 -20.81 -11.41 -11.87
CA GLU A 210 -19.84 -11.88 -12.86
C GLU A 210 -20.20 -11.45 -14.31
N GLY A 211 -21.48 -11.45 -14.65
CA GLY A 211 -21.97 -10.98 -15.95
C GLY A 211 -21.69 -9.49 -16.14
N LEU A 212 -22.04 -8.68 -15.14
CA LEU A 212 -21.79 -7.24 -15.15
C LEU A 212 -20.30 -6.90 -15.26
N LEU A 213 -19.42 -7.57 -14.50
CA LEU A 213 -17.98 -7.35 -14.60
C LEU A 213 -17.46 -7.65 -16.01
N THR A 214 -17.91 -8.77 -16.59
CA THR A 214 -17.54 -9.15 -17.96
C THR A 214 -17.98 -8.09 -18.98
N ASP A 215 -19.19 -7.56 -18.82
CA ASP A 215 -19.71 -6.50 -19.68
C ASP A 215 -18.94 -5.18 -19.52
N ILE A 216 -18.53 -4.83 -18.30
CA ILE A 216 -17.69 -3.65 -18.03
C ILE A 216 -16.38 -3.80 -18.78
N LEU A 217 -15.68 -4.93 -18.60
CA LEU A 217 -14.39 -5.17 -19.25
C LEU A 217 -14.51 -5.11 -20.77
N ARG A 218 -15.57 -5.70 -21.34
CA ARG A 218 -15.82 -5.68 -22.79
C ARG A 218 -16.12 -4.28 -23.32
N ARG A 219 -16.85 -3.45 -22.58
CA ARG A 219 -17.21 -2.10 -23.01
C ARG A 219 -16.05 -1.11 -22.87
N ILE A 220 -15.10 -1.40 -21.99
CA ILE A 220 -14.02 -0.49 -21.62
C ILE A 220 -12.64 -1.11 -21.95
N PRO A 221 -12.29 -1.27 -23.24
CA PRO A 221 -11.04 -1.92 -23.63
C PRO A 221 -9.78 -1.13 -23.23
N LYS A 222 -9.92 0.16 -22.90
CA LYS A 222 -8.83 1.05 -22.48
C LYS A 222 -8.62 1.11 -20.97
N LEU A 223 -9.43 0.39 -20.19
CA LEU A 223 -9.23 0.27 -18.75
C LEU A 223 -7.81 -0.23 -18.46
N LYS A 224 -7.03 0.52 -17.68
CA LYS A 224 -5.65 0.17 -17.31
C LYS A 224 -5.58 -0.49 -15.94
N HIS A 225 -6.33 0.04 -14.98
CA HIS A 225 -6.31 -0.40 -13.59
C HIS A 225 -7.71 -0.79 -13.14
N LEU A 226 -7.83 -1.99 -12.59
CA LEU A 226 -9.08 -2.53 -12.07
C LEU A 226 -8.86 -2.99 -10.62
N GLN A 227 -9.55 -2.39 -9.67
CA GLN A 227 -9.54 -2.79 -8.29
C GLN A 227 -10.91 -3.35 -7.92
N ILE A 228 -10.98 -4.58 -7.42
CA ILE A 228 -12.24 -5.26 -7.10
C ILE A 228 -12.21 -5.76 -5.67
N GLY A 229 -13.20 -5.34 -4.89
CA GLY A 229 -13.62 -6.00 -3.67
C GLY A 229 -14.48 -7.22 -4.00
N CYS A 230 -14.06 -8.39 -3.58
CA CYS A 230 -14.87 -9.60 -3.67
C CYS A 230 -14.72 -10.44 -2.41
N LYS A 231 -15.67 -11.34 -2.18
CA LYS A 231 -15.54 -12.31 -1.09
C LYS A 231 -14.40 -13.28 -1.37
N THR A 232 -13.70 -13.68 -0.30
CA THR A 232 -12.58 -14.64 -0.37
C THR A 232 -12.95 -15.93 -1.13
N GLU A 233 -14.15 -16.49 -0.95
CA GLU A 233 -14.60 -17.69 -1.66
C GLU A 233 -14.80 -17.50 -3.17
N ARG A 234 -14.93 -16.26 -3.64
CA ARG A 234 -15.10 -15.90 -5.06
C ARG A 234 -13.78 -15.54 -5.74
N LEU A 235 -12.70 -15.35 -4.98
CA LEU A 235 -11.39 -14.92 -5.51
C LEU A 235 -10.99 -15.66 -6.79
N LEU A 236 -10.95 -17.00 -6.77
CA LEU A 236 -10.50 -17.79 -7.93
C LEU A 236 -11.41 -17.59 -9.13
N ALA A 237 -12.72 -17.62 -8.90
CA ALA A 237 -13.71 -17.36 -9.95
C ALA A 237 -13.55 -15.95 -10.53
N THR A 238 -13.27 -14.94 -9.71
CA THR A 238 -13.01 -13.57 -10.16
C THR A 238 -11.71 -13.48 -10.96
N VAL A 239 -10.62 -14.12 -10.53
CA VAL A 239 -9.35 -14.19 -11.28
C VAL A 239 -9.59 -14.82 -12.66
N ASP A 240 -10.20 -16.00 -12.70
CA ASP A 240 -10.47 -16.73 -13.94
C ASP A 240 -11.39 -15.95 -14.87
N LEU A 241 -12.40 -15.27 -14.34
CA LEU A 241 -13.30 -14.43 -15.10
C LEU A 241 -12.55 -13.27 -15.76
N VAL A 242 -11.75 -12.52 -15.00
CA VAL A 242 -11.06 -11.35 -15.56
C VAL A 242 -10.00 -11.78 -16.57
N ILE A 243 -9.26 -12.86 -16.31
CA ILE A 243 -8.31 -13.43 -17.27
C ILE A 243 -9.03 -13.84 -18.56
N SER A 244 -10.15 -14.56 -18.45
CA SER A 244 -10.93 -15.03 -19.59
C SER A 244 -11.53 -13.87 -20.38
N ALA A 245 -12.14 -12.89 -19.69
CA ALA A 245 -12.69 -11.69 -20.31
C ALA A 245 -11.62 -10.90 -21.05
N ARG A 246 -10.43 -10.71 -20.46
CA ARG A 246 -9.30 -10.06 -21.14
C ARG A 246 -8.88 -10.84 -22.38
N ALA A 247 -8.71 -12.15 -22.29
CA ALA A 247 -8.30 -12.98 -23.42
C ALA A 247 -9.30 -12.86 -24.58
N THR A 248 -10.60 -12.88 -24.29
CA THR A 248 -11.65 -12.65 -25.28
C THR A 248 -11.54 -11.26 -25.91
N ILE A 249 -11.35 -10.19 -25.11
CA ILE A 249 -11.22 -8.82 -25.61
C ILE A 249 -9.99 -8.67 -26.52
N VAL A 250 -8.86 -9.25 -26.13
CA VAL A 250 -7.63 -9.27 -26.94
C VAL A 250 -7.88 -9.99 -28.27
N GLN A 251 -8.54 -11.15 -28.24
CA GLN A 251 -8.86 -11.92 -29.43
C GLN A 251 -9.81 -11.18 -30.38
N GLU A 252 -10.87 -10.56 -29.84
CA GLU A 252 -11.91 -9.89 -30.62
C GLU A 252 -11.48 -8.53 -31.16
N ARG A 253 -10.77 -7.74 -30.35
CA ARG A 253 -10.49 -6.32 -30.64
C ARG A 253 -9.02 -6.02 -30.90
N ARG A 254 -8.12 -6.96 -30.61
CA ARG A 254 -6.65 -6.76 -30.64
C ARG A 254 -6.19 -5.57 -29.81
N LEU A 255 -6.96 -5.21 -28.79
CA LEU A 255 -6.76 -4.04 -27.94
C LEU A 255 -7.23 -4.38 -26.53
N ALA A 256 -6.29 -4.51 -25.58
CA ALA A 256 -6.59 -4.55 -24.16
C ALA A 256 -5.52 -3.77 -23.41
N CYS A 257 -5.88 -2.61 -22.87
CA CYS A 257 -4.95 -1.77 -22.11
C CYS A 257 -4.86 -2.15 -20.63
N MET A 258 -5.59 -3.18 -20.18
CA MET A 258 -5.60 -3.60 -18.79
C MET A 258 -4.21 -4.06 -18.39
N GLN A 259 -3.59 -3.29 -17.51
CA GLN A 259 -2.23 -3.44 -17.01
C GLN A 259 -2.21 -4.05 -15.62
N THR A 260 -3.15 -3.65 -14.76
CA THR A 260 -3.16 -4.07 -13.36
C THR A 260 -4.56 -4.43 -12.92
N ILE A 261 -4.71 -5.58 -12.27
CA ILE A 261 -5.91 -5.94 -11.52
C ILE A 261 -5.51 -6.15 -10.07
N GLU A 262 -6.16 -5.46 -9.15
CA GLU A 262 -5.99 -5.64 -7.71
C GLU A 262 -7.25 -6.26 -7.13
N LEU A 263 -7.11 -7.46 -6.58
CA LEU A 263 -8.20 -8.16 -5.90
C LEU A 263 -8.05 -7.97 -4.39
N MET A 264 -9.14 -7.54 -3.77
CA MET A 264 -9.25 -7.22 -2.35
C MET A 264 -10.55 -7.79 -1.78
N ASP A 265 -10.69 -7.80 -0.47
CA ASP A 265 -11.97 -8.08 0.19
C ASP A 265 -13.01 -7.00 -0.14
N GLU A 266 -14.25 -7.27 0.24
CA GLU A 266 -15.31 -6.25 0.27
C GLU A 266 -14.82 -4.98 1.02
N LYS A 267 -15.28 -3.83 0.53
CA LYS A 267 -14.84 -2.49 0.97
C LYS A 267 -13.37 -2.19 0.72
N LEU A 268 -12.75 -2.91 -0.22
CA LEU A 268 -11.34 -2.75 -0.63
C LEU A 268 -10.37 -2.92 0.53
N THR A 269 -10.73 -3.76 1.49
CA THR A 269 -9.82 -4.15 2.56
C THR A 269 -9.02 -5.36 2.10
N SER A 270 -7.83 -5.60 2.63
CA SER A 270 -7.10 -6.82 2.24
C SER A 270 -7.90 -8.06 2.68
N PHE A 271 -8.01 -9.09 1.82
CA PHE A 271 -8.88 -10.27 2.04
C PHE A 271 -8.77 -10.83 3.46
N ASP A 272 -9.77 -10.61 4.31
CA ASP A 272 -9.83 -11.32 5.59
C ASP A 272 -10.33 -12.74 5.30
N ILE A 273 -9.38 -13.66 5.12
CA ILE A 273 -9.67 -15.07 4.85
C ILE A 273 -10.50 -15.71 5.99
N PHE A 274 -10.59 -15.07 7.17
CA PHE A 274 -11.21 -15.65 8.35
C PHE A 274 -12.51 -15.00 8.80
N GLY A 275 -12.80 -13.75 8.44
CA GLY A 275 -14.07 -13.04 8.68
C GLY A 275 -14.58 -13.02 10.14
N LYS A 276 -13.83 -13.59 11.09
CA LYS A 276 -14.21 -13.89 12.48
C LYS A 276 -13.03 -13.93 13.46
N CYS A 277 -11.81 -13.64 12.99
CA CYS A 277 -10.67 -13.53 13.89
C CYS A 277 -10.53 -12.06 14.32
N ASP A 278 -10.67 -11.77 15.61
CA ASP A 278 -10.53 -10.40 16.14
C ASP A 278 -9.15 -9.78 15.83
N ASP A 279 -8.15 -10.61 15.51
CA ASP A 279 -6.87 -10.20 14.96
C ASP A 279 -6.96 -10.01 13.43
N LYS A 280 -7.18 -8.76 13.00
CA LYS A 280 -7.19 -8.25 11.59
C LYS A 280 -5.88 -8.45 10.80
N LYS A 281 -5.21 -9.59 10.91
CA LYS A 281 -3.80 -9.75 10.52
C LYS A 281 -3.56 -10.75 9.39
N THR A 282 -4.49 -11.64 9.06
CA THR A 282 -4.34 -12.46 7.85
C THR A 282 -4.94 -11.76 6.66
N TYR A 283 -4.15 -11.59 5.60
CA TYR A 283 -4.71 -11.13 4.35
C TYR A 283 -4.01 -11.67 3.12
N MET A 284 -4.81 -11.88 2.08
CA MET A 284 -4.28 -12.11 0.75
C MET A 284 -4.39 -10.81 -0.06
N GLN A 285 -3.43 -10.53 -0.93
CA GLN A 285 -3.55 -9.47 -1.92
C GLN A 285 -3.00 -10.03 -3.24
N SER A 286 -3.88 -10.20 -4.22
CA SER A 286 -3.46 -10.63 -5.54
C SER A 286 -3.43 -9.42 -6.47
N VAL A 287 -2.32 -9.24 -7.16
CA VAL A 287 -2.22 -8.28 -8.24
C VAL A 287 -1.85 -9.00 -9.52
N LEU A 288 -2.66 -8.83 -10.54
CA LEU A 288 -2.39 -9.39 -11.85
C LEU A 288 -1.80 -8.27 -12.70
N THR A 289 -0.65 -8.52 -13.33
CA THR A 289 -0.05 -7.56 -14.25
C THR A 289 -0.07 -8.08 -15.68
N PHE A 290 -0.26 -7.18 -16.64
CA PHE A 290 -0.17 -7.52 -18.05
C PHE A 290 0.80 -6.57 -18.73
N LYS A 291 1.65 -7.12 -19.59
CA LYS A 291 2.53 -6.31 -20.44
C LYS A 291 1.67 -5.66 -21.52
N GLU A 292 1.89 -4.36 -21.77
CA GLU A 292 1.05 -3.52 -22.66
C GLU A 292 0.84 -4.15 -24.06
N ASP A 293 1.81 -4.92 -24.56
CA ASP A 293 1.80 -5.49 -25.91
C ASP A 293 1.82 -7.03 -25.94
N SER A 294 1.42 -7.68 -24.86
CA SER A 294 1.51 -9.15 -24.78
C SER A 294 0.18 -9.83 -24.49
N ASP A 295 -0.05 -10.90 -25.25
CA ASP A 295 -0.99 -11.97 -24.90
C ASP A 295 -0.53 -12.72 -23.64
N SER A 296 0.76 -12.59 -23.27
CA SER A 296 1.26 -13.10 -22.00
C SER A 296 0.78 -12.24 -20.84
N PHE A 297 0.19 -12.90 -19.85
CA PHE A 297 -0.11 -12.30 -18.56
C PHE A 297 0.98 -12.69 -17.56
N ASP A 298 1.42 -11.72 -16.76
CA ASP A 298 2.35 -11.93 -15.67
C ASP A 298 1.61 -11.64 -14.36
N MET A 299 1.12 -12.69 -13.73
CA MET A 299 0.44 -12.54 -12.46
C MET A 299 1.50 -12.38 -11.35
N ARG A 300 1.28 -11.46 -10.41
CA ARG A 300 2.20 -11.19 -9.29
C ARG A 300 1.43 -11.18 -7.99
N SER A 301 1.42 -12.32 -7.30
CA SER A 301 0.63 -12.47 -6.09
C SER A 301 1.45 -12.32 -4.82
N TRP A 302 0.87 -11.62 -3.83
CA TRP A 302 1.39 -11.48 -2.47
C TRP A 302 0.43 -12.16 -1.50
N ILE A 303 0.88 -13.24 -0.88
CA ILE A 303 0.08 -13.99 0.09
C ILE A 303 0.69 -13.79 1.47
N ARG A 304 -0.07 -13.24 2.43
CA ARG A 304 0.36 -13.09 3.83
C ARG A 304 -0.63 -13.73 4.80
N LEU A 305 -0.28 -14.90 5.31
CA LEU A 305 -1.07 -15.67 6.25
C LEU A 305 -0.56 -15.38 7.67
N LYS A 306 -1.39 -14.87 8.59
CA LYS A 306 -1.01 -14.63 9.99
C LYS A 306 -1.97 -15.27 10.99
N GLY A 307 -1.52 -16.36 11.62
CA GLY A 307 -2.14 -16.94 12.83
C GLY A 307 -3.44 -17.72 12.60
N GLY A 308 -3.54 -18.90 13.22
CA GLY A 308 -4.83 -19.55 13.54
C GLY A 308 -5.69 -20.06 12.38
N MET A 309 -5.13 -20.32 11.18
CA MET A 309 -5.93 -20.78 10.04
C MET A 309 -6.78 -22.01 10.39
N SER A 310 -8.08 -21.94 10.13
CA SER A 310 -8.94 -23.13 10.10
C SER A 310 -8.66 -23.95 8.83
N VAL A 311 -8.90 -25.26 8.88
CA VAL A 311 -8.70 -26.18 7.75
C VAL A 311 -9.50 -25.75 6.50
N ALA A 312 -10.68 -25.13 6.67
CA ALA A 312 -11.52 -24.67 5.56
C ALA A 312 -10.88 -23.53 4.76
N GLY A 313 -10.31 -22.51 5.43
CA GLY A 313 -9.62 -21.39 4.76
C GLY A 313 -8.33 -21.81 4.04
N SER A 314 -7.70 -22.90 4.49
CA SER A 314 -6.53 -23.47 3.82
C SER A 314 -6.83 -23.99 2.41
N ARG A 315 -8.07 -24.43 2.13
CA ARG A 315 -8.42 -25.00 0.84
C ARG A 315 -8.35 -23.97 -0.28
N LEU A 316 -8.93 -22.78 -0.08
CA LEU A 316 -8.92 -21.72 -1.10
C LEU A 316 -7.50 -21.26 -1.42
N VAL A 317 -6.68 -21.04 -0.40
CA VAL A 317 -5.27 -20.66 -0.57
C VAL A 317 -4.47 -21.79 -1.25
N ASN A 318 -4.70 -23.04 -0.88
CA ASN A 318 -4.08 -24.19 -1.53
C ASN A 318 -4.49 -24.29 -3.00
N ASP A 319 -5.77 -24.13 -3.32
CA ASP A 319 -6.29 -24.20 -4.69
C ASP A 319 -5.71 -23.04 -5.53
N PHE A 320 -5.60 -21.84 -4.96
CA PHE A 320 -4.90 -20.71 -5.58
C PHE A 320 -3.43 -21.00 -5.85
N ILE A 321 -2.68 -21.53 -4.88
CA ILE A 321 -1.27 -21.88 -5.07
C ILE A 321 -1.12 -23.00 -6.11
N ARG A 322 -2.03 -23.98 -6.15
CA ARG A 322 -1.99 -25.04 -7.18
C ARG A 322 -2.17 -24.46 -8.58
N GLN A 323 -3.11 -23.55 -8.76
CA GLN A 323 -3.48 -23.00 -10.07
C GLN A 323 -2.49 -21.92 -10.54
N TYR A 324 -2.04 -21.06 -9.62
CA TYR A 324 -1.24 -19.88 -9.96
C TYR A 324 0.05 -19.73 -9.16
N GLY A 325 0.53 -20.76 -8.46
CA GLY A 325 1.70 -20.58 -7.60
C GLY A 325 3.00 -20.28 -8.34
N TRP A 326 3.07 -20.53 -9.66
CA TRP A 326 4.14 -20.05 -10.53
C TRP A 326 4.25 -18.51 -10.58
N SER A 327 3.16 -17.80 -10.23
CA SER A 327 3.00 -16.35 -10.28
C SER A 327 3.16 -15.65 -8.92
N ILE A 328 3.39 -16.43 -7.85
CA ILE A 328 3.56 -15.87 -6.51
C ILE A 328 4.94 -15.25 -6.41
N VAL A 329 5.00 -13.96 -6.09
CA VAL A 329 6.25 -13.21 -5.86
C VAL A 329 6.66 -13.28 -4.40
N LEU A 330 5.68 -13.24 -3.49
CA LEU A 330 5.87 -13.32 -2.06
C LEU A 330 4.85 -14.25 -1.43
N LEU A 331 5.34 -15.23 -0.68
CA LEU A 331 4.53 -16.01 0.26
C LEU A 331 5.07 -15.77 1.67
N ASP A 332 4.23 -15.24 2.55
CA ASP A 332 4.53 -14.99 3.96
C ASP A 332 3.58 -15.78 4.84
N GLU A 333 4.05 -16.91 5.35
CA GLU A 333 3.32 -17.83 6.20
C GLU A 333 3.78 -17.70 7.66
N HIS A 334 3.07 -16.88 8.42
CA HIS A 334 3.38 -16.58 9.82
C HIS A 334 2.44 -17.36 10.76
N GLN A 335 2.97 -18.25 11.61
CA GLN A 335 2.24 -18.96 12.68
C GLN A 335 1.04 -19.81 12.23
N THR A 336 1.00 -20.24 10.97
CA THR A 336 0.07 -21.29 10.56
C THR A 336 0.54 -22.62 11.16
N LYS A 337 -0.38 -23.54 11.45
CA LYS A 337 -0.04 -24.94 11.75
C LYS A 337 -0.04 -25.80 10.48
N ASN A 338 -0.12 -25.17 9.31
CA ASN A 338 -0.37 -25.87 8.07
C ASN A 338 0.94 -26.26 7.40
N THR A 339 1.23 -27.55 7.36
CA THR A 339 2.44 -28.09 6.74
C THR A 339 2.36 -28.08 5.20
N THR A 340 1.19 -27.77 4.62
CA THR A 340 0.91 -28.07 3.21
C THR A 340 1.38 -27.01 2.24
N PHE A 341 1.63 -25.75 2.63
CA PHE A 341 1.90 -24.72 1.62
C PHE A 341 3.24 -24.89 0.91
N ALA A 342 4.31 -25.24 1.64
CA ALA A 342 5.58 -25.63 1.03
C ALA A 342 5.41 -26.86 0.13
N ALA A 343 4.59 -27.83 0.54
CA ALA A 343 4.31 -29.03 -0.26
C ALA A 343 3.52 -28.74 -1.54
N VAL A 344 2.51 -27.88 -1.45
CA VAL A 344 1.67 -27.47 -2.58
C VAL A 344 2.46 -26.60 -3.53
N LEU A 345 3.28 -25.67 -3.02
CA LEU A 345 4.22 -24.93 -3.83
C LEU A 345 5.13 -25.91 -4.57
N ASP A 346 5.84 -26.78 -3.86
CA ASP A 346 6.80 -27.73 -4.46
C ASP A 346 6.17 -28.62 -5.55
N ALA A 347 4.88 -28.97 -5.42
CA ALA A 347 4.14 -29.75 -6.40
C ALA A 347 3.78 -29.00 -7.71
N ILE A 348 4.02 -27.68 -7.80
CA ILE A 348 3.70 -26.90 -9.01
C ILE A 348 4.57 -27.38 -10.18
N PRO A 349 3.97 -27.70 -11.34
CA PRO A 349 4.71 -28.11 -12.52
C PRO A 349 5.75 -27.08 -12.96
N THR A 350 6.93 -27.54 -13.35
CA THR A 350 8.03 -26.70 -13.86
C THR A 350 7.82 -26.20 -15.29
N THR A 351 6.61 -26.36 -15.85
CA THR A 351 6.27 -25.91 -17.20
C THR A 351 6.19 -24.38 -17.30
N ARG A 352 6.07 -23.68 -16.18
CA ARG A 352 6.16 -22.23 -16.07
C ARG A 352 7.29 -21.86 -15.11
N GLU A 353 8.01 -20.79 -15.45
CA GLU A 353 9.07 -20.24 -14.60
C GLU A 353 8.46 -19.60 -13.35
N SER A 354 9.00 -19.93 -12.19
CA SER A 354 8.53 -19.40 -10.90
C SER A 354 8.97 -17.94 -10.73
N GLN A 355 8.03 -17.07 -10.38
CA GLN A 355 8.28 -15.65 -10.07
C GLN A 355 8.63 -15.38 -8.60
N LEU A 356 8.81 -16.44 -7.78
CA LEU A 356 9.02 -16.30 -6.35
C LEU A 356 10.33 -15.56 -6.03
N GLU A 357 10.21 -14.42 -5.36
CA GLU A 357 11.32 -13.60 -4.88
C GLU A 357 11.52 -13.73 -3.38
N SER A 358 10.42 -13.82 -2.62
CA SER A 358 10.41 -13.81 -1.16
C SER A 358 9.56 -14.94 -0.58
N LEU A 359 10.09 -15.63 0.42
CA LEU A 359 9.39 -16.74 1.08
C LEU A 359 9.63 -16.69 2.58
N TRP A 360 8.53 -16.64 3.34
CA TRP A 360 8.53 -16.75 4.79
C TRP A 360 7.72 -17.97 5.19
N LEU A 361 8.34 -18.89 5.91
CA LEU A 361 7.71 -20.15 6.29
C LEU A 361 7.95 -20.48 7.75
N ASP A 362 6.96 -21.13 8.36
CA ASP A 362 7.11 -21.72 9.68
C ASP A 362 7.68 -23.14 9.57
N SER A 363 8.97 -23.32 9.79
CA SER A 363 9.58 -24.65 9.68
C SER A 363 9.15 -25.61 10.80
N ARG A 364 8.45 -25.15 11.84
CA ARG A 364 7.88 -26.06 12.85
C ARG A 364 6.84 -27.00 12.28
N THR A 365 6.22 -26.59 11.18
CA THR A 365 5.22 -27.39 10.47
C THR A 365 5.88 -28.29 9.42
N PHE A 366 7.20 -28.24 9.25
CA PHE A 366 7.83 -29.09 8.24
C PHE A 366 7.73 -30.55 8.65
N ALA A 367 7.18 -31.36 7.74
CA ALA A 367 7.43 -32.79 7.76
C ALA A 367 8.94 -33.05 7.58
N SER A 368 9.39 -34.29 7.75
CA SER A 368 10.80 -34.67 7.64
C SER A 368 11.45 -34.30 6.28
N ASP A 369 10.67 -33.95 5.25
CA ASP A 369 11.16 -33.51 3.94
C ASP A 369 11.12 -31.98 3.69
N GLY A 370 10.65 -31.17 4.64
CA GLY A 370 10.30 -29.76 4.36
C GLY A 370 11.47 -28.90 3.86
N PHE A 371 12.68 -29.09 4.40
CA PHE A 371 13.89 -28.43 3.87
C PHE A 371 14.26 -28.89 2.46
N GLY A 372 13.97 -30.14 2.10
CA GLY A 372 14.18 -30.63 0.74
C GLY A 372 13.22 -29.97 -0.26
N ARG A 373 11.96 -29.77 0.14
CA ARG A 373 10.99 -29.00 -0.65
C ARG A 373 11.40 -27.54 -0.80
N LEU A 374 11.87 -26.92 0.28
CA LEU A 374 12.37 -25.55 0.24
C LEU A 374 13.55 -25.40 -0.73
N ASP A 375 14.50 -26.34 -0.70
CA ASP A 375 15.61 -26.38 -1.65
C ASP A 375 15.13 -26.49 -3.11
N SER A 376 14.15 -27.36 -3.39
CA SER A 376 13.51 -27.49 -4.71
C SER A 376 12.83 -26.19 -5.16
N ILE A 377 12.05 -25.55 -4.28
CA ILE A 377 11.37 -24.28 -4.53
C ILE A 377 12.38 -23.17 -4.88
N ILE A 378 13.45 -23.02 -4.10
CA ILE A 378 14.47 -21.99 -4.32
C ILE A 378 15.23 -22.27 -5.63
N LYS A 379 15.54 -23.54 -5.91
CA LYS A 379 16.28 -23.95 -7.11
C LYS A 379 15.55 -23.57 -8.40
N ARG A 380 14.23 -23.70 -8.44
CA ARG A 380 13.43 -23.38 -9.65
C ARG A 380 12.96 -21.93 -9.75
N SER A 381 13.25 -21.10 -8.74
CA SER A 381 12.80 -19.70 -8.66
C SER A 381 14.00 -18.79 -8.88
N PRO A 382 14.36 -18.41 -10.12
CA PRO A 382 15.63 -17.74 -10.43
C PRO A 382 15.79 -16.38 -9.74
N ASN A 383 14.68 -15.68 -9.53
CA ASN A 383 14.65 -14.36 -8.87
C ASN A 383 14.61 -14.43 -7.33
N PHE A 384 14.66 -15.64 -6.76
CA PHE A 384 14.60 -15.84 -5.32
C PHE A 384 15.77 -15.16 -4.59
N LYS A 385 15.44 -14.33 -3.60
CA LYS A 385 16.41 -13.48 -2.90
C LYS A 385 16.09 -13.24 -1.42
N ASP A 386 14.86 -13.44 -0.97
CA ASP A 386 14.48 -13.15 0.42
C ASP A 386 13.92 -14.40 1.09
N LEU A 387 14.54 -14.79 2.22
CA LEU A 387 14.15 -15.98 2.97
C LEU A 387 13.92 -15.63 4.44
N GLY A 388 12.68 -15.80 4.90
CA GLY A 388 12.29 -15.79 6.29
C GLY A 388 11.97 -17.21 6.78
N LEU A 389 12.51 -17.62 7.92
CA LEU A 389 12.21 -18.93 8.50
C LEU A 389 11.89 -18.78 9.98
N TYR A 390 10.77 -19.37 10.43
CA TYR A 390 10.57 -19.67 11.85
C TYR A 390 11.17 -21.04 12.14
N VAL A 391 12.39 -21.07 12.67
CA VAL A 391 13.34 -22.18 12.60
C VAL A 391 13.16 -23.20 13.74
N TRP A 392 12.78 -24.44 13.40
CA TRP A 392 12.90 -25.60 14.28
C TRP A 392 13.87 -26.63 13.71
N LEU A 393 15.14 -26.51 14.10
CA LEU A 393 16.18 -27.50 13.77
C LEU A 393 16.28 -28.55 14.87
N GLY A 394 15.20 -29.29 15.07
CA GLY A 394 15.09 -30.29 16.14
C GLY A 394 16.09 -31.44 15.95
N SER A 395 16.22 -31.96 14.73
CA SER A 395 17.08 -33.11 14.43
C SER A 395 18.41 -32.71 13.76
N GLU A 396 19.42 -33.57 13.91
CA GLU A 396 20.70 -33.45 13.19
C GLU A 396 20.52 -33.59 11.66
N SER A 397 19.50 -34.35 11.23
CA SER A 397 19.15 -34.47 9.81
C SER A 397 18.67 -33.12 9.25
N ASP A 398 17.80 -32.43 9.98
CA ASP A 398 17.29 -31.11 9.56
C ASP A 398 18.39 -30.07 9.56
N LEU A 399 19.33 -30.15 10.52
CA LEU A 399 20.51 -29.30 10.54
C LEU A 399 21.37 -29.48 9.28
N LYS A 400 21.65 -30.72 8.89
CA LYS A 400 22.41 -31.02 7.65
C LYS A 400 21.67 -30.57 6.39
N LYS A 401 20.34 -30.69 6.35
CA LYS A 401 19.53 -30.20 5.23
C LYS A 401 19.54 -28.68 5.14
N ALA A 402 19.37 -27.99 6.27
CA ALA A 402 19.47 -26.54 6.34
C ALA A 402 20.87 -26.06 5.93
N GLN A 403 21.93 -26.74 6.37
CA GLN A 403 23.30 -26.47 5.92
C GLN A 403 23.43 -26.60 4.40
N SER A 404 23.00 -27.73 3.83
CA SER A 404 23.04 -27.94 2.39
C SER A 404 22.26 -26.86 1.62
N LEU A 405 21.13 -26.42 2.16
CA LEU A 405 20.30 -25.37 1.56
C LEU A 405 21.04 -24.01 1.55
N PHE A 406 21.59 -23.58 2.69
CA PHE A 406 22.30 -22.31 2.78
C PHE A 406 23.63 -22.33 2.02
N THR A 407 24.37 -23.44 2.02
CA THR A 407 25.58 -23.57 1.21
C THR A 407 25.28 -23.43 -0.28
N ARG A 408 24.15 -23.98 -0.75
CA ARG A 408 23.78 -23.95 -2.16
C ARG A 408 23.21 -22.61 -2.61
N HIS A 409 22.37 -21.98 -1.78
CA HIS A 409 21.58 -20.82 -2.18
C HIS A 409 21.92 -19.52 -1.45
N GLY A 410 22.76 -19.56 -0.41
CA GLY A 410 23.08 -18.40 0.43
C GLY A 410 23.64 -17.21 -0.35
N SER A 411 24.39 -17.45 -1.41
CA SER A 411 24.93 -16.40 -2.29
C SER A 411 23.86 -15.61 -3.05
N ARG A 412 22.65 -16.14 -3.19
CA ARG A 412 21.52 -15.49 -3.86
C ARG A 412 20.71 -14.61 -2.92
N LEU A 413 20.85 -14.80 -1.61
CA LEU A 413 20.01 -14.12 -0.62
C LEU A 413 20.43 -12.66 -0.43
N SER A 414 19.49 -11.74 -0.65
CA SER A 414 19.57 -10.34 -0.20
C SER A 414 19.03 -10.15 1.22
N MET A 415 18.08 -10.99 1.63
CA MET A 415 17.51 -10.96 2.97
C MET A 415 17.49 -12.36 3.57
N LEU A 416 17.94 -12.45 4.82
CA LEU A 416 17.78 -13.63 5.65
C LEU A 416 17.18 -13.23 6.99
N GLU A 417 16.00 -13.74 7.31
CA GLU A 417 15.41 -13.60 8.64
C GLU A 417 15.20 -14.98 9.28
N LEU A 418 15.81 -15.19 10.45
CA LEU A 418 15.70 -16.43 11.21
C LEU A 418 15.02 -16.13 12.54
N HIS A 419 13.80 -16.60 12.70
CA HIS A 419 12.96 -16.38 13.88
C HIS A 419 12.78 -17.70 14.64
N TYR A 420 12.70 -17.63 15.97
CA TYR A 420 12.06 -18.63 16.84
C TYR A 420 12.50 -20.11 16.77
N GLY A 421 13.16 -20.57 17.84
CA GLY A 421 13.09 -21.95 18.33
C GLY A 421 12.88 -21.93 19.85
N LEU A 422 11.91 -22.71 20.38
CA LEU A 422 11.64 -22.85 21.83
C LEU A 422 12.83 -23.42 22.63
N HIS A 423 13.88 -23.85 21.94
CA HIS A 423 15.09 -24.40 22.52
C HIS A 423 16.27 -23.48 22.19
N GLY A 424 16.96 -22.98 23.22
CA GLY A 424 18.15 -22.12 23.09
C GLY A 424 19.35 -22.72 22.34
N GLN A 425 19.20 -23.90 21.72
CA GLN A 425 20.24 -24.62 20.99
C GLN A 425 20.24 -24.37 19.48
N TRP A 426 19.22 -23.71 18.90
CA TRP A 426 19.18 -23.52 17.45
C TRP A 426 20.23 -22.53 16.95
N LEU A 427 20.46 -21.42 17.67
CA LEU A 427 21.40 -20.40 17.26
C LEU A 427 22.86 -20.89 17.26
N PRO A 428 23.35 -21.60 18.30
CA PRO A 428 24.67 -22.24 18.25
C PRO A 428 24.84 -23.20 17.05
N ARG A 429 23.79 -23.97 16.73
CA ARG A 429 23.78 -24.88 15.60
C ARG A 429 23.89 -24.12 14.28
N ILE A 430 23.08 -23.07 14.09
CA ILE A 430 23.18 -22.17 12.94
C ILE A 430 24.57 -21.52 12.83
N ALA A 431 25.09 -21.00 13.94
CA ALA A 431 26.43 -20.40 14.00
C ALA A 431 27.53 -21.37 13.59
N SER A 432 27.36 -22.67 13.88
CA SER A 432 28.28 -23.73 13.43
C SER A 432 28.18 -24.03 11.93
N LEU A 433 27.04 -23.75 11.29
CA LEU A 433 26.86 -24.00 9.85
C LEU A 433 27.56 -22.94 8.99
N PHE A 434 27.57 -21.69 9.46
CA PHE A 434 28.18 -20.57 8.76
C PHE A 434 28.75 -19.59 9.76
N SER A 435 30.08 -19.58 9.91
CA SER A 435 30.78 -18.74 10.89
C SER A 435 30.85 -17.26 10.50
N THR A 436 30.70 -16.94 9.22
CA THR A 436 30.82 -15.57 8.69
C THR A 436 29.81 -15.31 7.57
N ARG A 437 29.75 -14.05 7.12
CA ARG A 437 28.93 -13.63 5.97
C ARG A 437 29.45 -14.04 4.60
N ASN A 438 30.56 -14.78 4.52
CA ASN A 438 31.09 -15.30 3.27
C ASN A 438 30.09 -16.20 2.52
N SER A 439 29.19 -16.86 3.25
CA SER A 439 28.11 -17.66 2.68
C SER A 439 26.96 -16.83 2.11
N PHE A 440 26.90 -15.52 2.44
CA PHE A 440 25.82 -14.60 2.08
C PHE A 440 26.35 -13.26 1.53
N PRO A 441 27.19 -13.26 0.48
CA PRO A 441 27.86 -12.06 -0.05
C PRO A 441 26.89 -10.95 -0.48
N ASN A 442 25.68 -11.31 -0.95
CA ASN A 442 24.69 -10.36 -1.43
C ASN A 442 23.70 -9.87 -0.36
N MET A 443 23.80 -10.38 0.87
CA MET A 443 22.86 -10.05 1.94
C MET A 443 23.01 -8.59 2.37
N VAL A 444 21.90 -7.87 2.38
CA VAL A 444 21.79 -6.47 2.82
C VAL A 444 20.80 -6.32 3.99
N SER A 445 20.03 -7.36 4.29
CA SER A 445 19.10 -7.40 5.43
C SER A 445 19.27 -8.69 6.23
N LEU A 446 19.51 -8.54 7.53
CA LEU A 446 19.60 -9.66 8.48
C LEU A 446 18.57 -9.48 9.59
N GLY A 447 17.76 -10.50 9.83
CA GLY A 447 16.86 -10.58 10.98
C GLY A 447 17.14 -11.82 11.82
N LEU A 448 17.24 -11.63 13.13
CA LEU A 448 17.39 -12.71 14.11
C LEU A 448 16.33 -12.51 15.20
N GLY A 449 15.49 -13.52 15.42
CA GLY A 449 14.41 -13.48 16.40
C GLY A 449 14.49 -14.62 17.41
N SER A 450 14.38 -14.32 18.70
CA SER A 450 14.40 -15.30 19.80
C SER A 450 13.53 -14.83 20.95
N GLN A 451 12.37 -15.43 21.19
CA GLN A 451 11.47 -14.92 22.24
C GLN A 451 11.72 -15.50 23.64
N PHE A 452 12.63 -16.48 23.80
CA PHE A 452 12.79 -17.21 25.07
C PHE A 452 14.21 -17.58 25.48
N CYS A 453 15.24 -17.05 24.82
CA CYS A 453 16.62 -17.30 25.25
C CYS A 453 17.02 -16.28 26.32
N ASN A 454 17.11 -16.71 27.58
CA ASN A 454 17.55 -15.84 28.69
C ASN A 454 19.08 -15.74 28.81
N SER A 455 19.83 -16.56 28.07
CA SER A 455 21.30 -16.54 28.06
C SER A 455 21.84 -17.16 26.77
N TYR A 456 22.69 -16.44 26.05
CA TYR A 456 23.38 -16.98 24.88
C TYR A 456 24.73 -17.57 25.26
N LEU A 457 25.19 -18.54 24.49
CA LEU A 457 26.60 -18.96 24.55
C LEU A 457 27.45 -17.83 23.97
N SER A 458 28.64 -17.60 24.54
CA SER A 458 29.59 -16.60 24.04
C SER A 458 29.89 -16.75 22.54
N SER A 459 29.91 -18.00 22.04
CA SER A 459 30.04 -18.31 20.61
C SER A 459 28.94 -17.71 19.73
N CYS A 460 27.71 -17.59 20.24
CA CYS A 460 26.61 -16.94 19.53
C CYS A 460 26.79 -15.43 19.46
N VAL A 461 27.34 -14.80 20.51
CA VAL A 461 27.62 -13.36 20.54
C VAL A 461 28.69 -13.02 19.52
N SER A 462 29.80 -13.76 19.52
CA SER A 462 30.86 -13.61 18.52
C SER A 462 30.34 -13.82 17.10
N TRP A 463 29.44 -14.78 16.92
CA TRP A 463 28.80 -15.02 15.63
C TRP A 463 27.87 -13.88 15.19
N ILE A 464 27.00 -13.36 16.08
CA ILE A 464 26.16 -12.19 15.78
C ILE A 464 27.05 -11.01 15.38
N ALA A 465 28.10 -10.74 16.16
CA ALA A 465 29.07 -9.68 15.88
C ALA A 465 29.70 -9.85 14.48
N ALA A 466 30.16 -11.06 14.13
CA ALA A 466 30.70 -11.36 12.80
C ALA A 466 29.65 -11.23 11.67
N MET A 467 28.37 -11.44 11.97
CA MET A 467 27.29 -11.27 11.01
C MET A 467 26.86 -9.82 10.81
N VAL A 468 27.02 -8.94 11.80
CA VAL A 468 26.67 -7.51 11.66
C VAL A 468 27.86 -6.63 11.28
N SER A 469 29.07 -7.21 11.23
CA SER A 469 30.30 -6.48 10.93
C SER A 469 30.42 -6.06 9.48
N ALA A 470 31.22 -5.01 9.30
CA ALA A 470 31.57 -4.48 7.99
C ALA A 470 32.26 -5.56 7.13
N PRO A 471 32.18 -5.44 5.79
CA PRO A 471 33.03 -6.22 4.90
C PRO A 471 34.49 -6.05 5.29
N PRO A 472 35.35 -7.08 5.19
CA PRO A 472 36.77 -6.89 5.33
C PRO A 472 37.12 -5.94 4.20
N GLN A 473 37.47 -4.70 4.54
CA GLN A 473 37.95 -3.77 3.54
C GLN A 473 39.14 -4.48 2.88
N ALA A 474 39.09 -4.63 1.55
CA ALA A 474 40.27 -5.02 0.81
C ALA A 474 41.29 -3.94 1.15
N THR A 475 42.16 -4.22 2.12
CA THR A 475 43.25 -3.35 2.52
C THR A 475 43.99 -3.11 1.23
N SER A 476 43.75 -1.94 0.62
CA SER A 476 44.67 -1.40 -0.36
C SER A 476 45.99 -1.40 0.40
N PRO A 477 47.07 -2.01 -0.13
CA PRO A 477 48.30 -2.17 0.61
C PRO A 477 48.85 -0.79 0.94
N SER A 478 48.49 -0.26 2.10
CA SER A 478 49.01 0.98 2.62
C SER A 478 50.38 0.64 3.19
N MET A 479 51.41 0.93 2.42
CA MET A 479 52.74 1.11 2.98
C MET A 479 52.63 2.11 4.13
N HIS A 480 53.10 1.68 5.31
CA HIS A 480 53.22 2.43 6.57
C HIS A 480 51.99 2.39 7.50
N SER A 481 52.02 1.51 8.50
CA SER A 481 52.49 1.87 9.86
C SER A 481 52.23 0.71 10.84
N GLN A 482 53.11 0.61 11.82
CA GLN A 482 53.18 -0.46 12.81
C GLN A 482 52.14 -0.27 13.92
N SER A 483 51.78 -1.42 14.52
CA SER A 483 51.45 -1.58 15.94
C SER A 483 50.11 -1.02 16.43
N LEU A 484 49.11 -1.90 16.48
CA LEU A 484 48.32 -2.21 17.69
C LEU A 484 47.46 -3.46 17.41
N SER A 485 48.02 -4.62 17.72
CA SER A 485 47.31 -5.90 17.75
C SER A 485 47.50 -6.53 19.12
N GLN A 486 46.41 -6.68 19.87
CA GLN A 486 46.21 -7.77 20.83
C GLN A 486 44.77 -7.72 21.34
N GLY A 487 43.96 -8.71 20.95
CA GLY A 487 42.60 -8.88 21.45
C GLY A 487 41.57 -9.47 20.50
N ILE A 488 41.95 -10.21 19.45
CA ILE A 488 41.01 -11.04 18.68
C ILE A 488 41.40 -12.50 18.86
N VAL A 489 40.47 -13.25 19.42
CA VAL A 489 40.57 -14.67 19.77
C VAL A 489 40.84 -15.52 18.54
N ASN A 490 41.86 -16.37 18.63
CA ASN A 490 42.21 -17.40 17.65
C ASN A 490 41.04 -18.36 17.40
N ILE A 491 40.38 -18.21 16.25
CA ILE A 491 39.59 -19.28 15.63
C ILE A 491 40.55 -20.01 14.69
N HIS A 492 41.15 -21.11 15.15
CA HIS A 492 41.99 -21.99 14.35
C HIS A 492 41.34 -23.36 14.19
N ASN A 493 40.91 -23.66 12.95
CA ASN A 493 41.35 -24.80 12.13
C ASN A 493 40.29 -25.16 11.08
N ALA A 494 40.42 -24.59 9.89
CA ALA A 494 39.90 -25.18 8.66
C ALA A 494 40.98 -25.04 7.57
N ARG A 495 41.27 -26.16 6.90
CA ARG A 495 42.34 -26.34 5.91
C ARG A 495 42.26 -25.32 4.78
N GLY A 496 43.43 -24.85 4.36
CA GLY A 496 43.61 -23.89 3.29
C GLY A 496 43.13 -24.40 1.94
N ASP A 497 42.02 -23.81 1.50
CA ASP A 497 41.87 -23.37 0.12
C ASP A 497 42.16 -21.87 0.12
N SER A 498 42.83 -21.38 -0.93
CA SER A 498 43.04 -19.94 -1.13
C SER A 498 41.68 -19.26 -1.36
N GLU A 499 41.00 -18.91 -0.26
CA GLU A 499 39.80 -18.07 -0.27
C GLU A 499 40.20 -16.72 -0.84
N SER A 500 39.95 -16.52 -2.14
CA SER A 500 39.76 -15.18 -2.65
C SER A 500 38.77 -14.50 -1.71
N THR A 501 39.20 -13.41 -1.07
CA THR A 501 38.40 -12.67 -0.10
C THR A 501 37.13 -12.20 -0.80
N ARG A 502 36.08 -13.03 -0.74
CA ARG A 502 34.79 -12.73 -1.33
C ARG A 502 34.26 -11.54 -0.54
N SER A 503 34.24 -10.38 -1.18
CA SER A 503 33.64 -9.19 -0.61
C SER A 503 32.15 -9.44 -0.42
N TRP A 504 31.64 -9.10 0.77
CA TRP A 504 30.21 -9.06 1.03
C TRP A 504 29.71 -7.61 1.07
N LYS A 505 28.42 -7.38 0.84
CA LYS A 505 27.81 -6.03 0.86
C LYS A 505 27.66 -5.52 2.30
N ALA A 506 27.65 -4.21 2.53
CA ALA A 506 27.27 -3.68 3.84
C ALA A 506 25.78 -3.95 4.13
N LEU A 507 25.40 -4.13 5.40
CA LEU A 507 23.99 -4.31 5.78
C LEU A 507 23.28 -2.96 5.82
N LYS A 508 22.10 -2.90 5.22
CA LYS A 508 21.18 -1.76 5.28
C LYS A 508 20.13 -1.93 6.36
N LYS A 509 19.85 -3.17 6.75
CA LYS A 509 18.82 -3.50 7.74
C LYS A 509 19.30 -4.61 8.68
N ILE A 510 19.20 -4.36 9.97
CA ILE A 510 19.46 -5.32 11.04
C ILE A 510 18.23 -5.37 11.94
N ARG A 511 17.74 -6.58 12.24
CA ARG A 511 16.69 -6.81 13.24
C ARG A 511 17.15 -7.85 14.25
N LEU A 512 17.17 -7.50 15.53
CA LEU A 512 17.50 -8.37 16.65
C LEU A 512 16.28 -8.40 17.59
N LEU A 513 15.34 -9.30 17.33
CA LEU A 513 14.05 -9.36 18.02
C LEU A 513 14.14 -10.33 19.21
N GLY A 514 13.79 -9.88 20.42
CA GLY A 514 13.82 -10.71 21.64
C GLY A 514 15.22 -11.14 22.08
N VAL A 515 16.28 -10.61 21.46
CA VAL A 515 17.66 -10.94 21.80
C VAL A 515 18.01 -10.38 23.18
N LYS A 516 18.39 -11.27 24.11
CA LYS A 516 18.78 -10.89 25.48
C LYS A 516 20.25 -11.23 25.75
N LEU A 517 21.10 -10.21 25.85
CA LEU A 517 22.55 -10.35 26.07
C LEU A 517 22.97 -9.69 27.38
N GLN A 518 24.11 -10.09 27.93
CA GLN A 518 24.75 -9.35 29.03
C GLN A 518 25.27 -7.99 28.53
N PRO A 519 25.48 -7.00 29.42
CA PRO A 519 25.95 -5.67 29.01
C PRO A 519 27.24 -5.68 28.16
N GLU A 520 28.22 -6.53 28.51
CA GLU A 520 29.48 -6.65 27.75
C GLU A 520 29.30 -7.34 26.38
N GLU A 521 28.33 -8.24 26.29
CA GLU A 521 27.97 -8.91 25.04
C GLU A 521 27.25 -7.93 24.11
N TRP A 522 26.36 -7.07 24.65
CA TRP A 522 25.76 -5.97 23.90
C TRP A 522 26.80 -4.99 23.39
N LYS A 523 27.77 -4.62 24.23
CA LYS A 523 28.91 -3.78 23.83
C LYS A 523 29.63 -4.39 22.63
N THR A 524 29.96 -5.68 22.70
CA THR A 524 30.62 -6.42 21.61
C THR A 524 29.81 -6.37 20.31
N VAL A 525 28.50 -6.65 20.36
CA VAL A 525 27.64 -6.62 19.17
C VAL A 525 27.51 -5.20 18.63
N ILE A 526 27.25 -4.21 19.50
CA ILE A 526 27.07 -2.81 19.12
C ILE A 526 28.32 -2.28 18.44
N GLU A 527 29.52 -2.54 18.98
CA GLU A 527 30.80 -2.14 18.39
C GLU A 527 31.07 -2.82 17.04
N ALA A 528 30.56 -4.04 16.84
CA ALA A 528 30.68 -4.74 15.58
C ALA A 528 29.75 -4.20 14.49
N ILE A 529 28.59 -3.64 14.83
CA ILE A 529 27.63 -3.12 13.82
C ILE A 529 28.33 -2.10 12.91
N ASP A 530 28.28 -2.37 11.61
CA ASP A 530 28.66 -1.42 10.56
C ASP A 530 27.53 -0.40 10.34
N LEU A 531 27.78 0.86 10.73
CA LEU A 531 26.83 1.95 10.63
C LEU A 531 26.95 2.74 9.31
N SER A 532 27.91 2.42 8.44
CA SER A 532 28.20 3.21 7.24
C SER A 532 27.05 3.25 6.22
N GLU A 533 26.34 2.12 6.07
CA GLU A 533 25.23 1.96 5.12
C GLU A 533 23.91 1.58 5.82
N LEU A 534 23.91 1.53 7.16
CA LEU A 534 22.77 1.05 7.93
C LEU A 534 21.62 2.08 7.92
N GLN A 535 20.47 1.66 7.40
CA GLN A 535 19.26 2.48 7.31
C GLN A 535 18.22 2.12 8.37
N HIS A 536 18.23 0.87 8.84
CA HIS A 536 17.25 0.37 9.80
C HIS A 536 17.90 -0.57 10.82
N LEU A 537 17.78 -0.22 12.10
CA LEU A 537 18.18 -1.05 13.24
C LEU A 537 16.97 -1.26 14.16
N ASP A 538 16.55 -2.51 14.29
CA ASP A 538 15.39 -2.92 15.08
C ASP A 538 15.84 -3.81 16.24
N LEU A 539 15.73 -3.32 17.48
CA LEU A 539 16.10 -4.04 18.71
C LEU A 539 14.87 -4.35 19.58
N TYR A 540 13.75 -4.70 18.95
CA TYR A 540 12.48 -4.97 19.62
C TYR A 540 12.56 -6.11 20.64
N GLU A 541 11.91 -5.95 21.80
CA GLU A 541 11.91 -6.91 22.92
C GLU A 541 13.30 -7.34 23.42
N SER A 542 14.34 -6.55 23.14
CA SER A 542 15.69 -6.79 23.66
C SER A 542 15.85 -6.31 25.11
N ASN A 543 16.90 -6.77 25.79
CA ASN A 543 17.28 -6.28 27.12
C ASN A 543 18.39 -5.22 27.08
N ILE A 544 18.46 -4.42 26.02
CA ILE A 544 19.45 -3.35 25.90
C ILE A 544 19.33 -2.38 27.09
N THR A 545 20.47 -2.10 27.73
CA THR A 545 20.55 -1.16 28.86
C THR A 545 20.68 0.28 28.37
N HIS A 546 20.50 1.24 29.26
CA HIS A 546 20.73 2.65 28.95
C HIS A 546 22.19 2.89 28.51
N GLU A 547 23.14 2.22 29.16
CA GLU A 547 24.58 2.33 28.87
C GLU A 547 24.90 1.79 27.47
N SER A 548 24.38 0.62 27.10
CA SER A 548 24.54 0.04 25.77
C SER A 548 23.86 0.90 24.70
N PHE A 549 22.68 1.43 24.97
CA PHE A 549 22.00 2.34 24.03
C PHE A 549 22.79 3.63 23.82
N LYS A 550 23.34 4.22 24.88
CA LYS A 550 24.21 5.39 24.78
C LYS A 550 25.43 5.10 23.89
N LEU A 551 26.10 3.97 24.12
CA LEU A 551 27.22 3.52 23.27
C LEU A 551 26.81 3.43 21.79
N LEU A 552 25.64 2.89 21.48
CA LEU A 552 25.14 2.82 20.11
C LEU A 552 24.96 4.21 19.50
N VAL A 553 24.33 5.14 20.24
CA VAL A 553 24.11 6.52 19.79
C VAL A 553 25.43 7.26 19.56
N ASP A 554 26.40 7.10 20.47
CA ASP A 554 27.71 7.74 20.39
C ASP A 554 28.54 7.26 19.17
N ARG A 555 28.18 6.09 18.59
CA ARG A 555 28.81 5.57 17.35
C ARG A 555 28.15 6.06 16.06
N ILE A 556 26.95 6.63 16.12
CA ILE A 556 26.26 7.13 14.93
C ILE A 556 27.01 8.38 14.44
N PRO A 557 27.51 8.41 13.19
CA PRO A 557 28.26 9.56 12.69
C PRO A 557 27.37 10.82 12.67
N ASP A 558 27.89 11.93 13.19
CA ASP A 558 27.23 13.23 13.09
C ASP A 558 27.12 13.65 11.62
N ASN A 559 25.90 13.71 11.08
CA ASN A 559 25.62 14.17 9.72
C ASN A 559 26.12 15.62 9.44
N ASN A 560 26.50 16.35 10.48
CA ASN A 560 27.04 17.70 10.38
C ASN A 560 28.58 17.75 10.27
N ALA A 561 29.29 16.64 10.50
CA ALA A 561 30.76 16.61 10.47
C ALA A 561 31.35 16.41 9.06
N SER A 562 30.51 16.19 8.04
CA SER A 562 30.89 15.95 6.65
C SER A 562 30.44 17.04 5.66
N LYS A 563 30.01 18.20 6.17
CA LYS A 563 29.92 19.47 5.42
C LYS A 563 31.03 20.39 5.87
#